data_AF-A0A0C9VT17-F1
#
_entry.id   AF-A0A0C9VT17-F1
#
_cell.length_a   1.000
_cell.length_b   1.000
_cell.length_c   1.000
_cell.angle_alpha   90.00
_cell.angle_beta   90.00
_cell.angle_gamma   90.00
#
_symmetry.space_group_name_H-M   'P 1'
#
loop_
_entity.id
_entity.type
_entity.pdbx_description
1 polymer ?
#
loop_
_entity_poly.entity_id
_entity_poly.type
_entity_poly.pdbx_seq_one_letter_code
_entity_poly.pdbx_strand_id
1 'polypeptide(L)' 'KLNDKWTAAHTSAFLDLKIALTSHPVLHGPKYDGSHFVVTSDGCMEGFGAVLSQCTRIQTPASK' A
#
# COMPACT_ATOMS: atom_id res chain seq x y z
N LYS A 1 4.79 -25.35 3.38
CA LYS A 1 5.81 -24.56 4.10
C LYS A 1 6.82 -24.05 3.07
N LEU A 2 7.13 -22.75 3.09
CA LEU A 2 8.01 -22.09 2.09
C LEU A 2 9.42 -21.82 2.64
N ASN A 3 9.73 -22.30 3.84
CA ASN A 3 10.94 -21.95 4.58
C ASN A 3 12.22 -22.18 3.77
N ASP A 4 12.29 -23.26 2.98
CA ASP A 4 13.48 -23.59 2.19
C ASP A 4 13.53 -22.84 0.83
N LYS A 5 12.45 -22.16 0.45
CA LYS A 5 12.33 -21.37 -0.79
C LYS A 5 12.47 -19.87 -0.55
N TRP A 6 12.34 -19.41 0.69
CA TRP A 6 12.54 -18.02 1.06
C TRP A 6 14.03 -17.73 1.18
N THR A 7 14.50 -16.76 0.41
CA THR A 7 15.93 -16.41 0.33
C THR A 7 16.13 -14.97 0.75
N ALA A 8 17.38 -14.54 0.93
CA ALA A 8 17.71 -13.15 1.23
C ALA A 8 17.14 -12.16 0.20
N ALA A 9 17.11 -12.55 -1.09
CA ALA A 9 16.52 -11.73 -2.15
C ALA A 9 15.01 -11.49 -1.96
N HIS A 10 14.27 -12.50 -1.50
CA HIS A 10 12.84 -12.37 -1.19
C HIS A 10 12.61 -11.44 0.01
N THR A 11 13.45 -11.52 1.05
CA THR A 11 13.40 -10.57 2.18
C THR A 11 13.62 -9.15 1.69
N SER A 12 14.65 -8.91 0.85
CA SER A 12 14.91 -7.57 0.30
C SER A 12 13.71 -7.06 -0.47
N ALA A 13 13.19 -7.84 -1.43
CA ALA A 13 12.03 -7.44 -2.22
C ALA A 13 10.79 -7.17 -1.37
N PHE A 14 10.57 -7.94 -0.30
CA PHE A 14 9.45 -7.71 0.61
C PHE A 14 9.62 -6.43 1.43
N LEU A 15 10.84 -6.11 1.87
CA LEU A 15 11.13 -4.84 2.55
C LEU A 15 10.99 -3.66 1.60
N ASP A 16 11.48 -3.77 0.37
CA ASP A 16 11.32 -2.75 -0.66
C ASP A 16 9.84 -2.47 -0.95
N LEU A 17 9.01 -3.53 -1.01
CA LEU A 17 7.57 -3.38 -1.15
C LEU A 17 6.93 -2.67 0.06
N LYS A 18 7.34 -3.01 1.28
CA LYS A 18 6.85 -2.30 2.48
C LYS A 18 7.19 -0.82 2.45
N ILE A 19 8.42 -0.47 2.04
CA ILE A 19 8.85 0.91 1.88
C ILE A 19 7.98 1.61 0.83
N ALA A 20 7.77 0.99 -0.33
CA ALA A 20 6.94 1.55 -1.40
C ALA A 20 5.49 1.80 -0.96
N LEU A 21 4.89 0.87 -0.20
CA LEU A 21 3.52 1.01 0.31
C LEU A 21 3.38 2.07 1.41
N THR A 22 4.46 2.39 2.12
CA THR A 22 4.47 3.35 3.24
C THR A 22 5.08 4.70 2.87
N SER A 23 5.38 4.91 1.58
CA SER A 23 5.97 6.13 1.05
C SER A 23 5.10 6.75 -0.04
N HIS A 24 5.39 8.01 -0.39
CA HIS A 24 4.79 8.65 -1.55
C HIS A 24 5.17 7.88 -2.84
N PRO A 25 4.25 7.66 -3.80
CA PRO A 25 2.90 8.23 -3.89
C PRO A 25 1.78 7.40 -3.24
N VAL A 26 2.07 6.20 -2.72
CA VAL A 26 1.03 5.32 -2.13
C VAL A 26 0.47 5.93 -0.86
N LEU A 27 1.35 6.19 0.13
CA LEU A 27 0.97 6.90 1.34
C LEU A 27 1.22 8.40 1.16
N HIS A 28 0.16 9.18 1.28
CA HIS A 28 0.24 10.64 1.25
C HIS A 28 -0.88 11.25 2.08
N GLY A 29 -0.74 12.55 2.38
CA GLY A 29 -1.73 13.27 3.17
C GLY A 29 -3.11 13.29 2.49
N PRO A 30 -4.19 13.29 3.29
CA PRO A 30 -5.56 13.37 2.78
C PRO A 30 -5.79 14.67 2.01
N LYS A 31 -6.62 14.61 0.98
CA LYS A 31 -7.11 15.80 0.27
C LYS A 31 -8.49 16.18 0.80
N TYR A 32 -8.63 17.39 1.31
CA TYR A 32 -9.91 17.92 1.80
C TYR A 32 -10.61 18.77 0.73
N ASP A 33 -10.72 18.24 -0.48
CA ASP A 33 -11.29 18.91 -1.66
C ASP A 33 -12.72 18.44 -1.99
N GLY A 34 -13.34 17.70 -1.08
CA GLY A 34 -14.67 17.09 -1.28
C GLY A 34 -14.64 15.71 -1.94
N SER A 35 -13.47 15.20 -2.35
CA SER A 35 -13.37 13.82 -2.81
C SER A 35 -13.60 12.82 -1.68
N HIS A 36 -14.21 11.69 -2.02
CA HIS A 36 -14.63 10.69 -1.05
C HIS A 36 -13.46 9.83 -0.55
N PHE A 37 -13.54 9.46 0.72
CA PHE A 37 -12.78 8.35 1.27
C PHE A 37 -13.55 7.05 1.09
N VAL A 38 -12.83 5.97 0.80
CA VAL A 38 -13.36 4.61 0.72
C VAL A 38 -12.64 3.75 1.74
N VAL A 39 -13.42 3.11 2.61
CA VAL A 39 -12.93 2.10 3.55
C VAL A 39 -13.18 0.73 2.95
N THR A 40 -12.12 -0.03 2.76
CA THR A 40 -12.19 -1.46 2.45
C THR A 40 -11.79 -2.22 3.69
N SER A 41 -12.64 -3.14 4.15
CA SER A 41 -12.32 -3.96 5.31
C SER A 41 -12.67 -5.41 5.10
N ASP A 42 -11.94 -6.28 5.77
CA ASP A 42 -12.16 -7.71 5.79
C ASP A 42 -11.83 -8.27 7.18
N GLY A 43 -12.52 -9.34 7.56
CA GLY A 43 -12.40 -9.93 8.89
C GLY A 43 -12.49 -11.45 8.84
N CYS A 44 -11.71 -12.10 9.69
CA CYS A 44 -11.71 -13.53 9.89
C CYS A 44 -11.72 -13.87 11.38
N MET A 45 -11.68 -15.17 11.71
CA MET A 45 -11.72 -15.64 13.10
C MET A 45 -10.53 -15.13 13.92
N GLU A 46 -9.39 -14.88 13.27
CA GLU A 46 -8.15 -14.46 13.91
C GLU A 46 -8.03 -12.93 14.07
N GLY A 47 -8.77 -12.15 13.28
CA GLY A 47 -8.68 -10.69 13.35
C GLY A 47 -9.37 -9.95 12.20
N PHE A 48 -9.22 -8.63 12.20
CA PHE A 48 -9.83 -7.73 11.24
C PHE A 48 -8.79 -6.74 10.70
N GLY A 49 -8.89 -6.43 9.40
CA GLY A 49 -8.06 -5.45 8.72
C GLY A 49 -8.89 -4.44 7.94
N ALA A 50 -8.38 -3.22 7.82
CA ALA A 50 -9.01 -2.19 7.01
C ALA A 50 -7.97 -1.32 6.30
N VAL A 51 -8.34 -0.79 5.14
CA VAL A 51 -7.59 0.20 4.36
C VAL A 51 -8.51 1.39 4.10
N LEU A 52 -8.10 2.57 4.56
CA LEU A 52 -8.71 3.84 4.18
C LEU A 52 -7.98 4.37 2.93
N SER A 53 -8.73 4.61 1.86
CA SER A 53 -8.18 5.06 0.59
C SER A 53 -8.90 6.30 0.07
N GLN A 54 -8.22 7.05 -0.78
CA GLN A 54 -8.77 8.19 -1.51
C GLN A 54 -8.30 8.10 -2.95
N CYS A 55 -9.22 8.20 -3.92
CA CYS A 55 -8.86 8.21 -5.33
C CYS A 55 -8.13 9.50 -5.68
N THR A 56 -6.81 9.47 -5.67
CA THR A 56 -6.00 10.60 -6.09
C THR A 56 -5.44 10.35 -7.48
N ARG A 57 -5.68 11.30 -8.40
CA ARG A 57 -5.03 11.27 -9.72
C ARG A 57 -3.54 11.52 -9.51
N ILE A 58 -2.74 10.47 -9.60
CA ILE A 58 -1.29 10.59 -9.68
C ILE A 58 -0.97 11.07 -11.10
N GLN A 59 -0.51 12.30 -11.25
CA GLN A 59 0.11 12.74 -12.49
C GLN A 59 1.56 12.26 -12.44
N THR A 60 1.90 11.23 -13.22
CA THR A 60 3.29 10.89 -13.46
C THR A 60 3.96 12.11 -14.11
N PRO A 61 5.15 12.53 -13.68
CA PRO A 61 5.89 13.58 -14.38
C PRO A 61 6.02 13.15 -15.84
N ALA A 62 5.66 14.03 -16.78
CA ALA A 62 5.90 13.76 -18.20
C ALA A 62 7.40 13.47 -18.38
N SER A 63 7.72 12.34 -19.02
CA SER A 63 9.08 12.07 -19.48
C SER A 63 9.51 13.24 -20.36
N LYS A 64 10.58 13.94 -19.98
CA LYS A 64 11.24 14.93 -20.84
C LYS A 64 11.94 14.25 -22.00
#